data_AF-A0A1F5P452-F1
#
_entry.id   AF-A0A1F5P452-F1
#
_cell.length_a   1.000
_cell.length_b   1.000
_cell.length_c   1.000
_cell.angle_alpha   90.00
_cell.angle_beta   90.00
_cell.angle_gamma   90.00
#
_symmetry.space_group_name_H-M   'P 1'
#
loop_
_entity.id
_entity.type
_entity.pdbx_description
1 polymer ?
#
loop_
_entity_poly.entity_id
_entity_poly.type
_entity_poly.pdbx_seq_one_letter_code
_entity_poly.pdbx_strand_id
1 'polypeptide(L)' 'MSKPKITLQYLAKNISIVIGLVLIWRGIWYALDGLDKWIFSDSHIWTALGGIVIGLLVLYLPDKDLKEIEKL' A
#
# COMPACT_ATOMS: atom_id res chain seq x y z
N MET A 1 25.38 -39.52 -5.43
CA MET A 1 24.60 -38.28 -5.26
C MET A 1 24.68 -37.83 -3.81
N SER A 2 25.50 -36.80 -3.54
CA SER A 2 25.67 -36.25 -2.18
C SER A 2 24.43 -35.45 -1.80
N LYS A 3 23.73 -35.86 -0.75
CA LYS A 3 22.54 -35.16 -0.25
C LYS A 3 22.96 -33.75 0.21
N PRO A 4 22.24 -32.67 -0.20
CA PRO A 4 22.54 -31.34 0.31
C PRO A 4 22.31 -31.36 1.83
N LYS A 5 23.38 -31.16 2.60
CA LYS A 5 23.28 -31.03 4.06
C LYS A 5 22.65 -29.67 4.34
N ILE A 6 21.33 -29.65 4.51
CA ILE A 6 20.64 -28.46 5.05
C ILE A 6 21.21 -28.22 6.44
N THR A 7 22.05 -27.19 6.53
CA THR A 7 22.73 -26.84 7.77
C THR A 7 21.79 -25.93 8.55
N LEU A 8 21.74 -26.08 9.88
CA LEU A 8 20.90 -25.25 10.75
C LEU A 8 21.09 -23.74 10.47
N GLN A 9 22.33 -23.36 10.12
CA GLN A 9 22.72 -22.02 9.74
C GLN A 9 22.05 -21.52 8.44
N TYR A 10 21.85 -22.42 7.46
CA TYR A 10 21.16 -22.12 6.20
C TYR A 10 19.65 -21.90 6.43
N LEU A 11 19.05 -22.74 7.28
CA LEU A 11 17.63 -22.60 7.65
C LEU A 11 17.39 -21.30 8.43
N ALA A 12 18.22 -21.03 9.45
CA ALA A 12 18.13 -19.81 10.24
C ALA A 12 18.29 -18.54 9.41
N LYS A 13 19.23 -18.55 8.44
CA LYS A 13 19.43 -17.44 7.50
C LYS A 13 18.20 -17.19 6.62
N ASN A 14 17.58 -18.24 6.08
CA ASN A 14 16.41 -18.06 5.22
C ASN A 14 15.20 -17.58 6.02
N ILE A 15 14.99 -18.13 7.21
CA ILE A 15 13.89 -17.70 8.09
C ILE A 15 14.09 -16.25 8.53
N SER A 16 15.32 -15.82 8.86
CA SER A 16 15.57 -14.43 9.25
C SER A 16 15.31 -13.45 8.11
N ILE A 17 15.64 -13.81 6.87
CA ILE A 17 15.34 -13.00 5.68
C ILE A 17 13.83 -12.86 5.49
N VAL A 18 13.08 -13.97 5.58
CA VAL A 18 11.62 -13.96 5.42
C VAL A 18 10.95 -13.14 6.52
N ILE A 19 11.36 -13.33 7.77
CA ILE A 19 10.85 -12.54 8.91
C ILE A 19 11.18 -11.06 8.70
N GLY A 20 12.41 -10.72 8.31
CA GLY A 20 12.81 -9.35 8.02
C GLY A 20 11.94 -8.71 6.95
N LEU A 21 11.68 -9.42 5.84
CA LEU A 21 10.81 -8.93 4.77
C LEU A 21 9.37 -8.70 5.25
N VAL A 22 8.82 -9.65 6.01
CA VAL A 22 7.45 -9.54 6.57
C VAL A 22 7.35 -8.39 7.56
N LEU A 23 8.37 -8.18 8.39
CA LEU A 23 8.41 -7.08 9.36
C LEU A 23 8.57 -5.72 8.68
N ILE A 24 9.38 -5.61 7.63
CA ILE A 24 9.49 -4.38 6.84
C ILE A 24 8.16 -4.05 6.18
N TRP A 25 7.53 -5.04 5.52
CA TRP A 25 6.22 -4.86 4.90
C TRP A 25 5.16 -4.42 5.92
N ARG A 26 5.07 -5.11 7.06
CA ARG A 26 4.16 -4.73 8.14
C ARG A 26 4.48 -3.36 8.71
N GLY A 27 5.75 -3.03 8.90
CA GLY A 27 6.20 -1.73 9.37
C GLY A 27 5.76 -0.59 8.44
N ILE A 28 5.86 -0.79 7.12
CA ILE A 28 5.37 0.16 6.12
C ILE A 28 3.84 0.33 6.25
N TRP A 29 3.08 -0.75 6.40
CA TRP A 29 1.63 -0.65 6.63
C TRP A 29 1.28 0.13 7.90
N TYR A 30 1.95 -0.13 9.02
CA TYR A 30 1.68 0.60 10.26
C TYR A 30 2.13 2.06 10.19
N ALA A 31 3.23 2.35 9.49
CA ALA A 31 3.68 3.71 9.25
C ALA A 31 2.69 4.48 8.35
N LEU A 32 2.19 3.84 7.29
CA LEU A 32 1.17 4.41 6.40
C LEU A 32 -0.17 4.57 7.11
N ASP A 33 -0.62 3.59 7.90
CA ASP A 33 -1.86 3.66 8.70
C ASP A 33 -1.76 4.72 9.81
N GLY A 34 -0.59 4.85 10.44
CA GLY A 34 -0.30 5.89 11.42
C GLY A 34 -0.22 7.29 10.80
N LEU A 35 0.42 7.42 9.64
CA LEU A 35 0.43 8.66 8.87
C LEU A 35 -0.96 9.02 8.38
N ASP A 36 -1.75 8.05 7.92
CA ASP A 36 -3.13 8.27 7.48
C ASP A 36 -3.98 8.77 8.65
N LYS A 37 -3.90 8.11 9.81
CA LYS A 37 -4.60 8.55 11.03
C LYS A 37 -4.14 9.92 11.55
N TRP A 38 -2.86 10.24 11.43
CA TRP A 38 -2.30 11.50 11.93
C TRP A 38 -2.53 12.68 10.98
N ILE A 39 -2.48 12.44 9.67
CA ILE A 39 -2.74 13.45 8.63
C ILE A 39 -4.24 13.66 8.41
N PHE A 40 -5.06 12.60 8.48
CA PHE A 40 -6.50 12.65 8.21
C PHE A 40 -7.38 12.64 9.47
N SER A 41 -6.79 12.95 10.62
CA SER A 41 -7.41 13.14 11.95
C SER A 41 -8.92 13.46 11.89
N ASP A 42 -9.75 12.45 12.13
CA ASP A 42 -11.20 12.50 12.42
C ASP A 42 -12.13 13.16 11.37
N SER A 43 -11.61 13.62 10.23
CA SER A 43 -12.42 14.27 9.19
C SER A 43 -12.63 13.33 7.99
N HIS A 44 -13.40 12.27 8.22
CA HIS A 44 -13.86 11.36 7.15
C HIS A 44 -14.43 12.12 5.93
N ILE A 45 -14.96 13.32 6.17
CA ILE A 45 -15.55 14.21 5.16
C ILE A 45 -14.48 14.83 4.24
N TRP A 46 -13.35 15.33 4.75
CA TRP A 46 -12.34 15.98 3.90
C TRP A 46 -11.53 14.97 3.09
N THR A 47 -11.27 13.78 3.64
CA THR A 47 -10.60 12.70 2.88
C THR A 47 -11.50 12.18 1.76
N ALA A 48 -12.80 12.03 2.04
CA ALA A 48 -13.78 11.69 1.01
C ALA A 48 -13.89 12.79 -0.05
N LEU A 49 -13.98 14.07 0.35
CA LEU A 49 -14.04 15.20 -0.59
C LEU A 49 -12.75 15.29 -1.44
N GLY A 50 -11.59 15.13 -0.81
CA GLY A 50 -10.29 15.14 -1.48
C GLY A 50 -10.12 13.96 -2.43
N GLY A 51 -10.56 12.76 -2.03
CA GLY A 51 -10.58 11.57 -2.88
C GLY A 51 -11.51 11.73 -4.08
N ILE A 52 -12.68 12.35 -3.90
CA ILE A 52 -13.60 12.67 -4.99
C ILE A 52 -12.98 13.68 -5.95
N VAL A 53 -12.36 14.75 -5.44
CA VAL A 53 -11.71 15.78 -6.27
C VAL A 53 -10.52 15.20 -7.04
N ILE A 54 -9.67 14.40 -6.39
CA ILE A 54 -8.54 13.74 -7.03
C ILE A 54 -9.02 12.70 -8.05
N GLY A 55 -10.04 11.89 -7.71
CA GLY A 55 -10.63 10.93 -8.63
C GLY A 55 -11.21 11.60 -9.88
N LEU A 56 -11.92 12.72 -9.71
CA LEU A 56 -12.41 13.53 -10.82
C LEU A 56 -11.27 14.13 -11.65
N LEU A 57 -10.21 14.63 -11.01
CA LEU A 57 -9.05 15.18 -11.73
C LEU A 57 -8.28 14.09 -12.51
N VAL A 58 -8.16 12.88 -11.95
CA VAL A 58 -7.51 11.74 -12.60
C VAL A 58 -8.34 11.20 -13.77
N LEU A 59 -9.68 11.20 -13.67
CA LEU A 59 -10.56 10.88 -14.80
C LEU A 59 -10.57 12.00 -15.86
N TYR A 60 -10.44 13.26 -15.43
CA TYR A 60 -10.44 14.42 -16.31
C TYR A 60 -9.13 14.57 -17.10
N LEU A 61 -7.99 14.23 -16.50
CA LEU A 61 -6.66 14.40 -17.12
C LEU A 61 -6.44 13.62 -18.44
N PRO A 62 -6.82 12.33 -18.56
CA PRO A 62 -6.59 11.55 -19.78
C PRO A 62 -7.50 11.97 -20.93
N ASP A 63 -8.79 12.22 -20.69
CA ASP A 63 -9.76 12.48 -21.76
C ASP A 63 -10.10 13.96 -21.96
N LYS A 64 -9.81 14.84 -20.99
CA LYS A 64 -10.26 16.26 -20.94
C LYS A 64 -11.76 16.46 -21.25
N ASP A 65 -12.56 15.41 -21.15
CA ASP A 65 -13.96 15.40 -21.56
C ASP A 65 -14.74 14.42 -20.69
N LEU A 66 -15.59 14.93 -19.79
CA LEU A 66 -16.40 14.15 -18.83
C LEU A 66 -17.68 13.62 -19.47
N LYS A 67 -17.62 13.19 -20.73
CA LYS A 67 -18.80 12.77 -21.51
C LYS A 67 -19.45 11.49 -20.98
N GLU A 68 -18.74 10.67 -20.22
CA GLU A 68 -19.30 9.45 -19.63
C GLU A 68 -20.22 9.72 -18.42
N ILE A 69 -20.04 10.83 -17.70
CA ILE A 69 -20.88 11.17 -16.54
C ILE A 69 -22.18 11.88 -16.97
N GLU A 70 -22.22 12.55 -18.12
CA GLU A 70 -23.41 13.19 -18.68
C GLU A 70 -24.49 12.19 -19.15
N LYS A 71 -24.12 10.91 -19.29
CA LYS A 71 -24.99 9.86 -19.83
C LYS A 71 -25.74 9.02 -18.80
N LEU A 72 -25.54 9.30 -17.50
CA LEU A 72 -26.24 8.70 -16.36
C LEU A 72 -27.27 9.69 -15.80
#